data_AF-A0A2J7RR04-F1
#
_entry.id   AF-A0A2J7RR04-F1
#
_cell.length_a   1.000
_cell.length_b   1.000
_cell.length_c   1.000
_cell.angle_alpha   90.00
_cell.angle_beta   90.00
_cell.angle_gamma   90.00
#
_symmetry.space_group_name_H-M   'P 1'
#
loop_
_entity.id
_entity.type
_entity.pdbx_description
1 polymer ?
#
loop_
_entity_poly.entity_id
_entity_poly.type
_entity_poly.pdbx_seq_one_letter_code
_entity_poly.pdbx_strand_id
1 'polypeptide(L)'
;MERVAEVVLVTLCVMGGSVAVLNDRPIIGVLSQELDSHILERYPDNYTSYIAASYVKFLESSGSRVVPIWINQSAQYYEYIVNSVNGLLLPGGAARFNVTDGYATAGWELYKLAKLKNDAGVYFPVWGTCLGFELLAFLSANNTETRKVCSVKRIALPLTMKPGYRSSRLYTYDQDGVLDILQDESVLYHNHHWCITEQSLAESDAADQWHILSINQYNGIEFISSFEHNKYPFYGVQFHPEKNAFEWKVQSIPHSAESILVQQFFGNFLVNEARKNNNSFPSIEDETAALIYNYPVTYTGDTLAFEQSYFFTPVVAIITATDTTTTTTPTASTTTIAATTETTNTTESTNTTAVSTATSEAVTKPSTPPPAVTHAQSKGKHSAAPAENCVSYALLCVTAILTWELAH
;
A
#
# COMPACT_ATOMS: atom_id res chain seq x y z
N MET A 1 -9.02 -7.43 -78.61
CA MET A 1 -8.35 -6.81 -77.45
C MET A 1 -9.15 -7.20 -76.22
N GLU A 2 -8.67 -8.24 -75.52
CA GLU A 2 -9.24 -8.73 -74.26
C GLU A 2 -9.06 -7.68 -73.16
N ARG A 3 -10.12 -7.41 -72.39
CA ARG A 3 -10.06 -6.60 -71.17
C ARG A 3 -9.97 -7.54 -69.98
N VAL A 4 -8.82 -7.56 -69.33
CA VAL A 4 -8.63 -8.18 -68.02
C VAL A 4 -9.12 -7.18 -66.98
N ALA A 5 -10.11 -7.56 -66.18
CA ALA A 5 -10.56 -6.78 -65.04
C ALA A 5 -9.76 -7.23 -63.80
N GLU A 6 -8.88 -6.36 -63.29
CA GLU A 6 -8.27 -6.56 -61.98
C GLU A 6 -9.29 -6.21 -60.89
N VAL A 7 -9.64 -7.21 -60.08
CA VAL A 7 -10.42 -7.05 -58.85
C VAL A 7 -9.43 -6.76 -57.73
N VAL A 8 -9.38 -5.51 -57.28
CA VAL A 8 -8.62 -5.12 -56.08
C VAL A 8 -9.46 -5.47 -54.85
N LEU A 9 -9.05 -6.50 -54.12
CA LEU A 9 -9.64 -6.88 -52.84
C LEU A 9 -9.09 -5.94 -51.75
N VAL A 10 -9.90 -4.99 -51.30
CA VAL A 10 -9.58 -4.15 -50.13
C VAL A 10 -9.95 -4.92 -48.87
N THR A 11 -8.97 -5.54 -48.22
CA THR A 11 -9.15 -6.18 -46.92
C THR A 11 -9.26 -5.10 -45.84
N LEU A 12 -10.47 -4.82 -45.37
CA LEU A 12 -10.72 -3.95 -44.22
C LEU A 12 -10.28 -4.70 -42.95
N CYS A 13 -9.09 -4.40 -42.45
CA CYS A 13 -8.62 -4.92 -41.17
C CYS A 13 -9.33 -4.13 -40.06
N VAL A 14 -10.46 -4.64 -39.58
CA VAL A 14 -11.12 -4.12 -38.38
C VAL A 14 -10.25 -4.54 -37.19
N MET A 15 -9.37 -3.63 -36.75
CA MET A 15 -8.66 -3.78 -35.48
C MET A 15 -9.71 -3.64 -34.36
N GLY A 16 -10.30 -4.76 -33.96
CA GLY A 16 -11.13 -4.87 -32.77
C GLY A 16 -10.27 -4.67 -31.53
N GLY A 17 -9.99 -3.41 -31.19
CA GLY A 17 -9.45 -3.07 -29.88
C GLY A 17 -10.51 -3.38 -28.83
N SER A 18 -10.35 -4.51 -28.14
CA SER A 18 -11.13 -4.77 -26.92
C SER A 18 -10.79 -3.68 -25.92
N VAL A 19 -11.74 -2.78 -25.65
CA VAL A 19 -11.62 -1.85 -24.52
C VAL A 19 -11.61 -2.74 -23.28
N ALA A 20 -10.46 -2.83 -22.60
CA ALA A 20 -10.37 -3.59 -21.36
C ALA A 20 -11.39 -3.01 -20.37
N VAL A 21 -12.35 -3.85 -19.98
CA VAL A 21 -13.34 -3.49 -18.97
C VAL A 21 -12.60 -3.29 -17.65
N LEU A 22 -12.69 -2.09 -17.07
CA LEU A 22 -12.09 -1.77 -15.79
C LEU A 22 -12.89 -2.41 -14.65
N ASN A 23 -12.20 -2.86 -13.61
CA ASN A 23 -12.80 -3.35 -12.38
C ASN A 23 -13.12 -2.18 -11.44
N ASP A 24 -14.39 -1.82 -11.31
CA ASP A 24 -14.85 -0.73 -10.42
C ASP A 24 -14.98 -1.14 -8.94
N ARG A 25 -14.59 -2.36 -8.58
CA ARG A 25 -14.61 -2.86 -7.19
C ARG A 25 -13.24 -3.40 -6.74
N PRO A 26 -12.13 -2.68 -6.99
CA PRO A 26 -10.80 -3.20 -6.73
C PRO A 26 -10.57 -3.46 -5.23
N ILE A 27 -9.86 -4.55 -4.94
CA ILE A 27 -9.38 -4.92 -3.61
C ILE A 27 -7.86 -4.86 -3.63
N ILE A 28 -7.25 -4.13 -2.71
CA ILE A 28 -5.80 -4.02 -2.60
C ILE A 28 -5.35 -4.70 -1.31
N GLY A 29 -4.35 -5.57 -1.42
CA GLY A 29 -3.74 -6.22 -0.27
C GLY A 29 -2.70 -5.31 0.40
N VAL A 30 -2.74 -5.18 1.72
CA VAL A 30 -1.76 -4.41 2.49
C VAL A 30 -0.92 -5.35 3.35
N LEU A 31 0.39 -5.37 3.12
CA LEU A 31 1.30 -6.24 3.87
C LEU A 31 1.46 -5.78 5.33
N SER A 32 1.14 -6.66 6.27
CA SER A 32 1.45 -6.47 7.69
C SER A 32 2.94 -6.59 7.96
N GLN A 33 3.40 -6.13 9.11
CA GLN A 33 4.80 -6.24 9.51
C GLN A 33 4.92 -6.70 10.96
N GLU A 34 6.05 -7.30 11.32
CA GLU A 34 6.31 -7.77 12.67
C GLU A 34 6.27 -6.62 13.70
N LEU A 35 5.95 -6.97 14.96
CA LEU A 35 5.94 -6.03 16.06
C LEU A 35 7.36 -5.79 16.56
N ASP A 36 7.74 -4.51 16.72
CA ASP A 36 8.97 -4.18 17.42
C ASP A 36 8.80 -4.31 18.95
N SER A 37 9.92 -4.22 19.68
CA SER A 37 9.90 -4.34 21.15
C SER A 37 9.02 -3.28 21.83
N HIS A 38 8.95 -2.07 21.27
CA HIS A 38 8.17 -0.97 21.84
C HIS A 38 6.66 -1.24 21.71
N ILE A 39 6.23 -1.86 20.61
CA ILE A 39 4.86 -2.31 20.40
C ILE A 39 4.54 -3.51 21.30
N LEU A 40 5.42 -4.53 21.34
CA LEU A 40 5.24 -5.74 22.16
C LEU A 40 5.07 -5.43 23.65
N GLU A 41 5.84 -4.48 24.18
CA GLU A 41 5.75 -4.04 25.58
C GLU A 41 4.39 -3.42 25.94
N ARG A 42 3.70 -2.82 24.96
CA ARG A 42 2.46 -2.04 25.17
C ARG A 42 1.20 -2.78 24.77
N TYR A 43 1.33 -3.73 23.86
CA TYR A 43 0.25 -4.55 23.33
C TYR A 43 0.62 -6.04 23.50
N PRO A 44 0.71 -6.54 24.75
CA PRO A 44 1.26 -7.85 25.08
C PRO A 44 0.31 -9.03 24.78
N ASP A 45 -0.77 -8.79 24.03
CA ASP A 45 -1.61 -9.88 23.51
C ASP A 45 -0.79 -10.78 22.56
N ASN A 46 -1.36 -11.91 22.14
CA ASN A 46 -0.71 -12.83 21.21
C ASN A 46 -0.66 -12.30 19.75
N TYR A 47 -0.49 -10.98 19.57
CA TYR A 47 -0.31 -10.37 18.26
C TYR A 47 1.10 -10.66 17.73
N THR A 48 1.19 -10.91 16.44
CA THR A 48 2.47 -11.17 15.74
C THR A 48 2.79 -10.10 14.70
N SER A 49 1.78 -9.36 14.24
CA SER A 49 1.95 -8.35 13.21
C SER A 49 0.92 -7.24 13.31
N TYR A 50 1.18 -6.13 12.63
CA TYR A 50 0.28 -4.99 12.58
C TYR A 50 0.25 -4.30 11.21
N ILE A 51 -0.79 -3.49 11.00
CA ILE A 51 -0.91 -2.51 9.91
C ILE A 51 -1.37 -1.19 10.51
N ALA A 52 -0.69 -0.08 10.22
CA ALA A 52 -1.16 1.24 10.59
C ALA A 52 -2.44 1.59 9.81
N ALA A 53 -3.47 2.09 10.50
CA ALA A 53 -4.80 2.29 9.90
C ALA A 53 -4.81 3.38 8.81
N SER A 54 -3.84 4.28 8.79
CA SER A 54 -3.68 5.30 7.74
C SER A 54 -3.52 4.70 6.35
N TYR A 55 -2.85 3.56 6.18
CA TYR A 55 -2.75 2.88 4.87
C TYR A 55 -4.10 2.33 4.40
N VAL A 56 -4.92 1.83 5.32
CA VAL A 56 -6.27 1.35 5.01
C VAL A 56 -7.15 2.51 4.56
N LYS A 57 -7.19 3.59 5.36
CA LYS A 57 -7.97 4.80 5.05
C LYS A 57 -7.54 5.46 3.74
N PHE A 58 -6.24 5.48 3.46
CA PHE A 58 -5.66 5.97 2.21
C PHE A 58 -6.27 5.26 1.00
N LEU A 59 -6.26 3.93 1.01
CA LEU A 59 -6.82 3.11 -0.07
C LEU A 59 -8.35 3.22 -0.18
N GLU A 60 -9.06 3.24 0.95
CA GLU A 60 -10.53 3.34 0.96
C GLU A 60 -11.02 4.70 0.49
N SER A 61 -10.33 5.78 0.87
CA SER A 61 -10.64 7.15 0.43
C SER A 61 -10.47 7.38 -1.08
N SER A 62 -9.75 6.49 -1.75
CA SER A 62 -9.53 6.47 -3.20
C SER A 62 -10.44 5.45 -3.94
N GLY A 63 -11.36 4.80 -3.23
CA GLY A 63 -12.39 3.94 -3.80
C GLY A 63 -11.95 2.48 -4.02
N SER A 64 -11.14 1.93 -3.11
CA SER A 64 -10.83 0.50 -3.07
C SER A 64 -11.24 -0.12 -1.74
N ARG A 65 -11.28 -1.45 -1.69
CA ARG A 65 -11.39 -2.22 -0.43
C ARG A 65 -10.03 -2.80 -0.07
N VAL A 66 -9.85 -3.17 1.19
CA VAL A 66 -8.55 -3.64 1.69
C VAL A 66 -8.62 -5.05 2.25
N VAL A 67 -7.60 -5.85 1.96
CA VAL A 67 -7.32 -7.15 2.59
C VAL A 67 -5.99 -7.04 3.34
N PRO A 68 -5.94 -7.30 4.66
CA PRO A 68 -4.67 -7.43 5.35
C PRO A 68 -3.94 -8.69 4.89
N ILE A 69 -2.65 -8.58 4.58
CA ILE A 69 -1.80 -9.72 4.24
C ILE A 69 -0.89 -10.02 5.43
N TRP A 70 -1.04 -11.21 6.02
CA TRP A 70 -0.20 -11.64 7.13
C TRP A 70 1.20 -12.01 6.67
N ILE A 71 2.19 -11.62 7.47
CA ILE A 71 3.55 -12.21 7.41
C ILE A 71 3.53 -13.63 7.98
N ASN A 72 4.65 -14.35 7.82
CA ASN A 72 4.81 -15.72 8.32
C ASN A 72 3.70 -16.68 7.87
N GLN A 73 3.36 -16.61 6.58
CA GLN A 73 2.42 -17.51 5.93
C GLN A 73 3.10 -18.35 4.85
N SER A 74 2.41 -19.40 4.39
CA SER A 74 2.92 -20.31 3.36
C SER A 74 2.93 -19.66 1.96
N ALA A 75 3.72 -20.23 1.05
CA ALA A 75 3.73 -19.81 -0.36
C ALA A 75 2.32 -19.90 -0.99
N GLN A 76 1.55 -20.95 -0.65
CA GLN A 76 0.18 -21.14 -1.14
C GLN A 76 -0.76 -20.03 -0.67
N TYR A 77 -0.58 -19.53 0.56
CA TYR A 77 -1.35 -18.39 1.05
C TYR A 77 -1.06 -17.14 0.21
N TYR A 78 0.21 -16.80 -0.03
CA TYR A 78 0.54 -15.62 -0.82
C TYR A 78 0.08 -15.74 -2.28
N GLU A 79 0.17 -16.94 -2.86
CA GLU A 79 -0.36 -17.22 -4.20
C GLU A 79 -1.88 -17.03 -4.25
N TYR A 80 -2.62 -17.56 -3.27
CA TYR A 80 -4.05 -17.37 -3.15
C TYR A 80 -4.44 -15.89 -3.07
N ILE A 81 -3.74 -15.12 -2.24
CA ILE A 81 -3.98 -13.67 -2.08
C ILE A 81 -3.70 -12.93 -3.39
N VAL A 82 -2.54 -13.12 -4.01
CA VAL A 82 -2.15 -12.42 -5.25
C VAL A 82 -3.06 -12.79 -6.43
N ASN A 83 -3.68 -13.96 -6.40
CA ASN A 83 -4.71 -14.33 -7.38
C ASN A 83 -6.09 -13.75 -7.09
N SER A 84 -6.37 -13.36 -5.85
CA SER A 84 -7.67 -12.85 -5.42
C SER A 84 -7.77 -11.31 -5.42
N VAL A 85 -6.69 -10.62 -5.05
CA VAL A 85 -6.65 -9.14 -4.97
C VAL A 85 -6.23 -8.52 -6.31
N ASN A 86 -6.42 -7.21 -6.45
CA ASN A 86 -6.17 -6.44 -7.66
C ASN A 86 -4.87 -5.62 -7.63
N GLY A 87 -4.15 -5.63 -6.51
CA GLY A 87 -2.87 -4.96 -6.35
C GLY A 87 -2.32 -5.11 -4.93
N LEU A 88 -1.10 -4.64 -4.71
CA LEU A 88 -0.43 -4.70 -3.40
C LEU A 88 0.06 -3.34 -2.94
N LEU A 89 0.01 -3.11 -1.64
CA LEU A 89 0.70 -2.03 -0.93
C LEU A 89 1.65 -2.63 0.12
N LEU A 90 2.92 -2.28 -0.02
CA LEU A 90 4.01 -2.54 0.92
C LEU A 90 4.19 -1.27 1.78
N PRO A 91 3.70 -1.24 3.02
CA PRO A 91 3.68 -0.02 3.81
C PRO A 91 5.07 0.38 4.32
N GLY A 92 5.17 1.60 4.85
CA GLY A 92 6.29 2.03 5.65
C GLY A 92 6.33 1.32 7.01
N GLY A 93 7.46 1.42 7.70
CA GLY A 93 7.67 0.66 8.92
C GLY A 93 9.09 0.71 9.44
N ALA A 94 9.37 -0.12 10.44
CA ALA A 94 10.71 -0.30 11.02
C ALA A 94 11.17 -1.77 11.01
N ALA A 95 10.43 -2.64 10.31
CA ALA A 95 10.78 -4.04 10.11
C ALA A 95 12.16 -4.19 9.45
N ARG A 96 12.86 -5.27 9.81
CA ARG A 96 14.24 -5.52 9.32
C ARG A 96 14.20 -6.53 8.19
N PHE A 97 15.07 -6.34 7.19
CA PHE A 97 15.09 -7.22 6.01
C PHE A 97 15.72 -8.59 6.24
N ASN A 98 16.30 -8.84 7.42
CA ASN A 98 16.94 -10.11 7.79
C ASN A 98 16.12 -10.92 8.81
N VAL A 99 14.86 -10.56 9.05
CA VAL A 99 13.96 -11.32 9.92
C VAL A 99 13.37 -12.47 9.13
N THR A 100 13.63 -13.70 9.59
CA THR A 100 13.04 -14.92 9.01
C THR A 100 11.52 -14.86 9.10
N ASP A 101 10.85 -15.20 8.00
CA ASP A 101 9.39 -15.22 7.88
C ASP A 101 8.70 -13.87 8.20
N GLY A 102 9.47 -12.78 8.25
CA GLY A 102 8.99 -11.43 8.53
C GLY A 102 8.55 -10.66 7.28
N TYR A 103 8.45 -9.34 7.43
CA TYR A 103 8.02 -8.41 6.38
C TYR A 103 8.75 -8.61 5.04
N ALA A 104 10.08 -8.68 5.05
CA ALA A 104 10.87 -8.80 3.82
C ALA A 104 10.72 -10.18 3.15
N THR A 105 10.60 -11.25 3.93
CA THR A 105 10.35 -12.60 3.40
C THR A 105 8.99 -12.67 2.71
N ALA A 106 7.94 -12.16 3.35
CA ALA A 106 6.61 -12.07 2.76
C ALA A 106 6.61 -11.17 1.50
N GLY A 107 7.26 -10.02 1.59
CA GLY A 107 7.38 -9.09 0.47
C GLY A 107 8.14 -9.67 -0.73
N TRP A 108 9.14 -10.52 -0.52
CA TRP A 108 9.86 -11.24 -1.58
C TRP A 108 8.94 -12.21 -2.34
N GLU A 109 8.15 -13.01 -1.61
CA GLU A 109 7.18 -13.93 -2.24
C GLU A 109 6.12 -13.17 -3.03
N LEU A 110 5.55 -12.11 -2.44
CA LEU A 110 4.59 -11.24 -3.12
C LEU A 110 5.17 -10.55 -4.36
N TYR A 111 6.39 -10.02 -4.28
CA TYR A 111 7.08 -9.38 -5.40
C TYR A 111 7.30 -10.35 -6.57
N LYS A 112 7.75 -11.58 -6.28
CA LYS A 112 7.91 -12.63 -7.29
C LYS A 112 6.60 -13.00 -7.95
N LEU A 113 5.55 -13.25 -7.16
CA LEU A 113 4.23 -13.59 -7.68
C LEU A 113 3.66 -12.46 -8.54
N ALA A 114 3.82 -11.20 -8.13
CA ALA A 114 3.44 -10.05 -8.92
C ALA A 114 4.19 -9.99 -10.26
N LYS A 115 5.51 -10.25 -10.29
CA LYS A 115 6.29 -10.33 -11.55
C LYS A 115 5.77 -11.43 -12.45
N LEU A 116 5.57 -12.64 -11.90
CA LEU A 116 5.05 -13.78 -12.65
C LEU A 116 3.67 -13.49 -13.26
N LYS A 117 2.76 -12.82 -12.53
CA LYS A 117 1.46 -12.40 -13.08
C LYS A 117 1.61 -11.43 -14.25
N ASN A 118 2.46 -10.41 -14.10
CA ASN A 118 2.69 -9.45 -15.17
C ASN A 118 3.39 -10.09 -16.39
N ASP A 119 4.32 -11.02 -16.18
CA ASP A 119 4.96 -11.80 -17.24
C ASP A 119 3.96 -12.69 -17.99
N ALA A 120 2.93 -13.19 -17.29
CA ALA A 120 1.81 -13.90 -17.88
C ALA A 120 0.76 -12.99 -18.54
N GLY A 121 1.00 -11.67 -18.62
CA GLY A 121 0.11 -10.69 -19.25
C GLY A 121 -1.04 -10.20 -18.37
N VAL A 122 -1.04 -10.54 -17.07
CA VAL A 122 -2.03 -10.02 -16.11
C VAL A 122 -1.47 -8.78 -15.41
N TYR A 123 -2.04 -7.61 -15.72
CA TYR A 123 -1.61 -6.33 -15.14
C TYR A 123 -1.80 -6.30 -13.62
N PHE A 124 -0.73 -6.30 -12.84
CA PHE A 124 -0.84 -6.41 -11.38
C PHE A 124 0.09 -5.41 -10.68
N PRO A 125 -0.46 -4.29 -10.15
CA PRO A 125 0.35 -3.23 -9.57
C PRO A 125 0.86 -3.53 -8.17
N VAL A 126 2.05 -3.00 -7.86
CA VAL A 126 2.66 -3.03 -6.52
C VAL A 126 3.09 -1.61 -6.14
N TRP A 127 2.73 -1.18 -4.94
CA TRP A 127 3.08 0.11 -4.38
C TRP A 127 3.96 -0.05 -3.15
N GLY A 128 5.08 0.66 -3.07
CA GLY A 128 5.94 0.73 -1.89
C GLY A 128 5.96 2.12 -1.28
N THR A 129 5.64 2.24 0.02
CA THR A 129 5.79 3.49 0.77
C THR A 129 6.92 3.36 1.78
N CYS A 130 7.87 4.30 1.80
CA CYS A 130 8.98 4.36 2.77
C CYS A 130 9.74 3.02 2.88
N LEU A 131 9.53 2.22 3.94
CA LEU A 131 10.09 0.87 4.05
C LEU A 131 9.72 -0.05 2.86
N GLY A 132 8.51 0.08 2.30
CA GLY A 132 8.12 -0.63 1.08
C GLY A 132 8.89 -0.16 -0.16
N PHE A 133 9.21 1.12 -0.27
CA PHE A 133 10.06 1.67 -1.33
C PHE A 133 11.49 1.13 -1.21
N GLU A 134 12.03 1.14 0.01
CA GLU A 134 13.32 0.52 0.34
C GLU A 134 13.34 -0.97 -0.03
N LEU A 135 12.27 -1.69 0.30
CA LEU A 135 12.14 -3.10 0.02
C LEU A 135 12.12 -3.36 -1.49
N LEU A 136 11.35 -2.62 -2.28
CA LEU A 136 11.31 -2.81 -3.74
C LEU A 136 12.70 -2.70 -4.38
N ALA A 137 13.49 -1.70 -3.98
CA ALA A 137 14.86 -1.57 -4.47
C ALA A 137 15.75 -2.74 -4.05
N PHE A 138 15.69 -3.13 -2.77
CA PHE A 138 16.42 -4.27 -2.22
C PHE A 138 16.11 -5.58 -2.96
N LEU A 139 14.82 -5.88 -3.17
CA LEU A 139 14.37 -7.09 -3.87
C LEU A 139 14.75 -7.06 -5.36
N SER A 140 14.67 -5.91 -6.01
CA SER A 140 15.10 -5.76 -7.41
C SER A 140 16.62 -5.92 -7.60
N ALA A 141 17.40 -5.65 -6.55
CA ALA A 141 18.85 -5.83 -6.51
C ALA A 141 19.28 -7.21 -6.01
N ASN A 142 18.42 -8.24 -6.13
CA ASN A 142 18.67 -9.60 -5.66
C ASN A 142 19.06 -9.67 -4.17
N ASN A 143 18.37 -8.91 -3.31
CA ASN A 143 18.64 -8.81 -1.88
C ASN A 143 20.00 -8.17 -1.54
N THR A 144 20.55 -7.36 -2.45
CA THR A 144 21.72 -6.53 -2.19
C THR A 144 21.30 -5.24 -1.51
N GLU A 145 22.02 -4.83 -0.46
CA GLU A 145 21.73 -3.59 0.27
C GLU A 145 21.92 -2.36 -0.62
N THR A 146 20.81 -1.67 -0.91
CA THR A 146 20.79 -0.45 -1.73
C THR A 146 20.73 0.83 -0.91
N ARG A 147 20.52 0.72 0.41
CA ARG A 147 20.29 1.86 1.29
C ARG A 147 21.58 2.41 1.89
N LYS A 148 21.57 3.70 2.17
CA LYS A 148 22.58 4.43 2.95
C LYS A 148 21.92 5.18 4.10
N VAL A 149 22.64 5.33 5.21
CA VAL A 149 22.13 6.12 6.34
C VAL A 149 22.01 7.58 5.93
N CYS A 150 20.85 8.19 6.17
CA CYS A 150 20.61 9.62 5.91
C CYS A 150 19.85 10.34 7.02
N SER A 151 19.04 9.61 7.82
CA SER A 151 18.31 10.15 8.98
C SER A 151 17.43 11.39 8.69
N VAL A 152 16.61 11.34 7.64
CA VAL A 152 15.60 12.37 7.36
C VAL A 152 14.36 12.10 8.20
N LYS A 153 14.19 12.84 9.30
CA LYS A 153 13.15 12.56 10.30
C LYS A 153 12.24 13.73 10.54
N ARG A 154 10.93 13.45 10.56
CA ARG A 154 9.87 14.36 11.00
C ARG A 154 9.93 15.70 10.28
N ILE A 155 10.06 15.70 8.96
CA ILE A 155 10.11 16.91 8.14
C ILE A 155 9.19 16.77 6.93
N ALA A 156 8.55 17.87 6.52
CA ALA A 156 7.81 17.97 5.27
C ALA A 156 8.66 18.67 4.20
N LEU A 157 8.75 18.08 3.01
CA LEU A 157 9.57 18.59 1.90
C LEU A 157 8.73 18.69 0.61
N PRO A 158 9.05 19.63 -0.30
CA PRO A 158 8.60 19.57 -1.70
C PRO A 158 9.38 18.47 -2.46
N LEU A 159 9.06 18.19 -3.72
CA LEU A 159 9.82 17.30 -4.61
C LEU A 159 10.60 18.07 -5.65
N THR A 160 11.84 17.65 -5.88
CA THR A 160 12.56 18.03 -7.08
C THR A 160 12.32 16.97 -8.15
N MET A 161 11.56 17.31 -9.19
CA MET A 161 11.24 16.40 -10.30
C MET A 161 12.47 16.18 -11.20
N LYS A 162 12.71 14.93 -11.63
CA LYS A 162 13.80 14.60 -12.57
C LYS A 162 13.38 14.88 -14.01
N PRO A 163 14.31 15.19 -14.93
CA PRO A 163 13.99 15.30 -16.35
C PRO A 163 13.30 14.02 -16.86
N GLY A 164 12.21 14.18 -17.63
CA GLY A 164 11.44 13.04 -18.14
C GLY A 164 10.32 12.54 -17.22
N TYR A 165 10.14 13.09 -16.02
CA TYR A 165 9.07 12.65 -15.11
C TYR A 165 7.66 12.68 -15.74
N ARG A 166 7.37 13.61 -16.66
CA ARG A 166 6.05 13.69 -17.33
C ARG A 166 5.78 12.57 -18.35
N SER A 167 6.79 11.80 -18.74
CA SER A 167 6.59 10.58 -19.54
C SER A 167 6.39 9.32 -18.68
N SER A 168 6.43 9.46 -17.35
CA SER A 168 6.16 8.35 -16.42
C SER A 168 4.67 8.04 -16.30
N ARG A 169 4.33 6.83 -15.85
CA ARG A 169 2.91 6.52 -15.57
C ARG A 169 2.41 7.31 -14.36
N LEU A 170 3.24 7.44 -13.32
CA LEU A 170 2.85 8.10 -12.06
C LEU A 170 2.56 9.60 -12.22
N TYR A 171 3.33 10.32 -13.04
CA TYR A 171 3.24 11.79 -13.16
C TYR A 171 2.87 12.28 -14.57
N THR A 172 2.36 11.43 -15.46
CA THR A 172 1.88 11.89 -16.78
C THR A 172 0.54 12.65 -16.68
N TYR A 173 -0.34 12.27 -15.75
CA TYR A 173 -1.62 12.92 -15.54
C TYR A 173 -1.55 13.86 -14.33
N ASP A 174 -1.77 15.14 -14.56
CA ASP A 174 -1.69 16.21 -13.56
C ASP A 174 -3.09 16.77 -13.30
N GLN A 175 -3.92 15.98 -12.61
CA GLN A 175 -5.24 16.45 -12.19
C GLN A 175 -5.06 17.50 -11.10
N ASP A 176 -5.84 18.58 -11.17
CA ASP A 176 -5.90 19.64 -10.17
C ASP A 176 -4.58 20.39 -9.87
N GLY A 177 -3.59 20.30 -10.77
CA GLY A 177 -2.31 21.00 -10.63
C GLY A 177 -1.41 20.47 -9.51
N VAL A 178 -1.61 19.21 -9.11
CA VAL A 178 -0.87 18.60 -8.00
C VAL A 178 0.64 18.55 -8.24
N LEU A 179 1.11 18.44 -9.49
CA LEU A 179 2.56 18.41 -9.74
C LEU A 179 3.23 19.76 -9.42
N ASP A 180 2.53 20.87 -9.55
CA ASP A 180 3.05 22.19 -9.15
C ASP A 180 3.09 22.29 -7.62
N ILE A 181 2.02 21.86 -6.92
CA ILE A 181 1.99 21.78 -5.46
C ILE A 181 3.16 20.93 -4.93
N LEU A 182 3.41 19.77 -5.55
CA LEU A 182 4.50 18.88 -5.16
C LEU A 182 5.86 19.57 -5.27
N GLN A 183 6.07 20.44 -6.26
CA GLN A 183 7.35 21.12 -6.48
C GLN A 183 7.54 22.36 -5.61
N ASP A 184 6.45 23.08 -5.31
CA ASP A 184 6.50 24.39 -4.69
C ASP A 184 6.25 24.36 -3.17
N GLU A 185 5.60 23.32 -2.66
CA GLU A 185 5.13 23.28 -1.26
C GLU A 185 5.68 22.09 -0.45
N SER A 186 5.92 22.31 0.84
CA SER A 186 6.32 21.27 1.80
C SER A 186 5.12 20.40 2.22
N VAL A 187 4.64 19.57 1.30
CA VAL A 187 3.42 18.74 1.44
C VAL A 187 3.70 17.25 1.64
N LEU A 188 4.96 16.82 1.62
CA LEU A 188 5.33 15.40 1.75
C LEU A 188 6.08 15.13 3.03
N TYR A 189 5.48 14.36 3.93
CA TYR A 189 6.11 13.99 5.18
C TYR A 189 7.15 12.87 5.01
N HIS A 190 8.37 13.13 5.47
CA HIS A 190 9.48 12.17 5.54
C HIS A 190 9.80 11.80 6.98
N ASN A 191 9.92 10.49 7.24
CA ASN A 191 10.41 9.96 8.50
C ASN A 191 11.11 8.61 8.31
N HIS A 192 12.37 8.66 7.86
CA HIS A 192 13.17 7.49 7.52
C HIS A 192 14.62 7.64 8.00
N HIS A 193 15.24 6.51 8.32
CA HIS A 193 16.66 6.45 8.72
C HIS A 193 17.58 6.23 7.52
N TRP A 194 17.02 5.62 6.48
CA TRP A 194 17.71 5.09 5.32
C TRP A 194 17.19 5.77 4.07
N CYS A 195 18.09 6.00 3.13
CA CYS A 195 17.79 6.58 1.84
C CYS A 195 18.41 5.72 0.75
N ILE A 196 17.84 5.80 -0.44
CA ILE A 196 18.47 5.29 -1.67
C ILE A 196 18.93 6.49 -2.47
N THR A 197 20.22 6.51 -2.85
CA THR A 197 20.77 7.54 -3.74
C THR A 197 20.86 7.00 -5.15
N GLU A 198 20.94 7.86 -6.16
CA GLU A 198 21.18 7.40 -7.54
C GLU A 198 22.47 6.60 -7.63
N GLN A 199 23.51 7.02 -6.89
CA GLN A 199 24.76 6.27 -6.80
C GLN A 199 24.56 4.89 -6.18
N SER A 200 23.88 4.78 -5.03
CA SER A 200 23.72 3.47 -4.36
C SER A 200 22.84 2.51 -5.16
N LEU A 201 21.89 3.04 -5.93
CA LEU A 201 21.10 2.24 -6.87
C LEU A 201 21.92 1.84 -8.10
N ALA A 202 22.73 2.75 -8.66
CA ALA A 202 23.64 2.48 -9.79
C ALA A 202 24.74 1.45 -9.47
N GLU A 203 25.18 1.39 -8.22
CA GLU A 203 26.12 0.37 -7.71
C GLU A 203 25.48 -1.02 -7.55
N SER A 204 24.16 -1.14 -7.79
CA SER A 204 23.40 -2.40 -7.68
C SER A 204 22.92 -2.89 -9.05
N ASP A 205 22.53 -4.16 -9.13
CA ASP A 205 21.95 -4.76 -10.36
C ASP A 205 20.49 -4.30 -10.65
N ALA A 206 20.00 -3.29 -9.91
CA ALA A 206 18.64 -2.79 -10.03
C ALA A 206 18.50 -1.50 -10.83
N ALA A 207 19.58 -0.77 -11.10
CA ALA A 207 19.51 0.58 -11.67
C ALA A 207 18.67 0.67 -12.94
N ASP A 208 18.93 -0.22 -13.90
CA ASP A 208 18.25 -0.25 -15.20
C ASP A 208 16.80 -0.73 -15.11
N GLN A 209 16.34 -1.20 -13.95
CA GLN A 209 14.95 -1.63 -13.73
C GLN A 209 14.03 -0.45 -13.40
N TRP A 210 14.56 0.69 -12.95
CA TRP A 210 13.77 1.78 -12.39
C TRP A 210 13.94 3.09 -13.17
N HIS A 211 12.81 3.74 -13.48
CA HIS A 211 12.76 5.12 -13.90
C HIS A 211 12.66 6.00 -12.65
N ILE A 212 13.73 6.73 -12.34
CA ILE A 212 13.79 7.66 -11.21
C ILE A 212 13.02 8.94 -11.56
N LEU A 213 12.00 9.27 -10.77
CA LEU A 213 11.04 10.32 -11.10
C LEU A 213 11.27 11.61 -10.31
N SER A 214 11.68 11.50 -9.06
CA SER A 214 11.98 12.66 -8.21
C SER A 214 13.05 12.36 -7.17
N ILE A 215 13.66 13.42 -6.68
CA ILE A 215 14.64 13.41 -5.60
C ILE A 215 14.26 14.44 -4.53
N ASN A 216 14.87 14.29 -3.37
CA ASN A 216 14.90 15.29 -2.31
C ASN A 216 16.34 15.52 -1.88
N GLN A 217 16.61 16.73 -1.36
CA GLN A 217 17.87 17.04 -0.70
C GLN A 217 17.60 17.51 0.72
N TYR A 218 18.30 16.91 1.69
CA TYR A 218 18.22 17.31 3.09
C TYR A 218 19.58 17.13 3.78
N ASN A 219 20.02 18.13 4.53
CA ASN A 219 21.32 18.14 5.25
C ASN A 219 22.51 17.69 4.39
N GLY A 220 22.55 18.12 3.12
CA GLY A 220 23.64 17.81 2.18
C GLY A 220 23.55 16.41 1.54
N ILE A 221 22.52 15.62 1.84
CA ILE A 221 22.28 14.32 1.21
C ILE A 221 21.16 14.45 0.20
N GLU A 222 21.44 14.08 -1.05
CA GLU A 222 20.44 13.89 -2.11
C GLU A 222 20.00 12.43 -2.15
N PHE A 223 18.70 12.18 -2.27
CA PHE A 223 18.13 10.84 -2.30
C PHE A 223 16.91 10.75 -3.21
N ILE A 224 16.72 9.57 -3.80
CA ILE A 224 15.55 9.25 -4.62
C ILE A 224 14.30 9.26 -3.75
N SER A 225 13.26 9.93 -4.21
CA SER A 225 12.01 10.10 -3.47
C SER A 225 10.81 9.47 -4.17
N SER A 226 10.89 9.25 -5.49
CA SER A 226 9.97 8.36 -6.19
C SER A 226 10.62 7.69 -7.40
N PHE A 227 10.21 6.46 -7.68
CA PHE A 227 10.53 5.72 -8.90
C PHE A 227 9.34 4.89 -9.38
N GLU A 228 9.40 4.48 -10.65
CA GLU A 228 8.53 3.43 -11.18
C GLU A 228 9.34 2.40 -11.98
N HIS A 229 8.90 1.15 -12.01
CA HIS A 229 9.61 0.10 -12.72
C HIS A 229 9.43 0.27 -14.24
N ASN A 230 10.49 0.05 -15.03
CA ASN A 230 10.47 0.24 -16.48
C ASN A 230 9.49 -0.71 -17.19
N LYS A 231 9.46 -1.98 -16.74
CA LYS A 231 8.58 -3.04 -17.26
C LYS A 231 7.25 -3.25 -16.50
N TYR A 232 7.29 -3.44 -15.18
CA TYR A 232 6.12 -3.80 -14.38
C TYR A 232 5.40 -2.56 -13.82
N PRO A 233 4.10 -2.62 -13.50
CA PRO A 233 3.38 -1.53 -12.83
C PRO A 233 3.74 -1.46 -11.33
N PHE A 234 5.03 -1.37 -11.02
CA PHE A 234 5.54 -1.24 -9.66
C PHE A 234 6.00 0.19 -9.42
N TYR A 235 5.64 0.74 -8.26
CA TYR A 235 5.81 2.13 -7.92
C TYR A 235 6.35 2.23 -6.50
N GLY A 236 7.19 3.23 -6.25
CA GLY A 236 7.69 3.47 -4.91
C GLY A 236 7.80 4.95 -4.60
N VAL A 237 7.45 5.32 -3.36
CA VAL A 237 7.65 6.66 -2.80
C VAL A 237 8.34 6.57 -1.44
N GLN A 238 9.34 7.42 -1.20
CA GLN A 238 10.09 7.42 0.06
C GLN A 238 9.35 8.17 1.20
N PHE A 239 8.47 9.10 0.83
CA PHE A 239 7.61 9.88 1.73
C PHE A 239 6.29 9.15 2.04
N HIS A 240 5.50 9.71 2.96
CA HIS A 240 4.27 9.11 3.47
C HIS A 240 3.01 9.90 3.08
N PRO A 241 2.45 9.67 1.88
CA PRO A 241 1.24 10.39 1.46
C PRO A 241 0.03 10.05 2.34
N GLU A 242 -0.01 8.86 2.96
CA GLU A 242 -1.11 8.42 3.81
C GLU A 242 -1.27 9.26 5.08
N LYS A 243 -0.22 9.95 5.53
CA LYS A 243 -0.21 10.65 6.81
C LYS A 243 -0.96 11.97 6.77
N ASN A 244 -0.93 12.66 5.63
CA ASN A 244 -1.47 14.02 5.48
C ASN A 244 -2.94 14.13 5.92
N ALA A 245 -3.76 13.10 5.67
CA ALA A 245 -5.18 13.11 6.01
C ALA A 245 -5.52 12.38 7.34
N PHE A 246 -4.64 11.48 7.81
CA PHE A 246 -5.05 10.45 8.77
C PHE A 246 -4.20 10.35 10.04
N GLU A 247 -3.04 11.01 10.12
CA GLU A 247 -2.13 10.93 11.28
C GLU A 247 -1.83 12.31 11.88
N TRP A 248 -2.17 12.56 13.15
CA TRP A 248 -2.20 13.93 13.73
C TRP A 248 -1.16 14.15 14.84
N LYS A 249 -0.60 13.07 15.38
CA LYS A 249 0.35 13.11 16.51
C LYS A 249 1.62 13.91 16.24
N VAL A 250 2.11 13.93 15.00
CA VAL A 250 3.40 14.56 14.67
C VAL A 250 3.16 15.91 14.01
N GLN A 251 3.54 16.98 14.71
CA GLN A 251 3.32 18.37 14.29
C GLN A 251 3.87 18.74 12.89
N SER A 252 4.88 18.03 12.41
CA SER A 252 5.48 18.26 11.09
C SER A 252 4.82 17.50 9.95
N ILE A 253 3.78 16.71 10.22
CA ILE A 253 2.92 16.16 9.17
C ILE A 253 2.10 17.33 8.60
N PRO A 254 2.11 17.56 7.28
CA PRO A 254 1.39 18.66 6.67
C PRO A 254 -0.10 18.27 6.49
N HIS A 255 -0.98 19.20 6.85
CA HIS A 255 -2.44 19.01 6.87
C HIS A 255 -3.18 20.11 6.07
N SER A 256 -2.48 20.83 5.19
CA SER A 256 -3.11 21.85 4.34
C SER A 256 -4.06 21.23 3.32
N ALA A 257 -4.95 22.02 2.71
CA ALA A 257 -5.85 21.53 1.67
C ALA A 257 -5.06 20.91 0.50
N GLU A 258 -3.93 21.53 0.15
CA GLU A 258 -2.97 21.09 -0.85
C GLU A 258 -2.34 19.75 -0.46
N SER A 259 -2.03 19.55 0.82
CA SER A 259 -1.53 18.28 1.34
C SER A 259 -2.55 17.15 1.21
N ILE A 260 -3.85 17.46 1.32
CA ILE A 260 -4.95 16.51 1.10
C ILE A 260 -5.12 16.19 -0.39
N LEU A 261 -5.02 17.18 -1.28
CA LEU A 261 -5.02 16.94 -2.73
C LEU A 261 -3.89 15.99 -3.14
N VAL A 262 -2.69 16.22 -2.61
CA VAL A 262 -1.51 15.36 -2.84
C VAL A 262 -1.74 13.94 -2.33
N GLN A 263 -2.32 13.77 -1.14
CA GLN A 263 -2.68 12.45 -0.63
C GLN A 263 -3.64 11.74 -1.59
N GLN A 264 -4.69 12.42 -2.05
CA GLN A 264 -5.67 11.83 -2.94
C GLN A 264 -5.11 11.54 -4.33
N PHE A 265 -4.18 12.36 -4.83
CA PHE A 265 -3.48 12.10 -6.08
C PHE A 265 -2.79 10.72 -6.09
N PHE A 266 -1.97 10.44 -5.07
CA PHE A 266 -1.26 9.17 -5.00
C PHE A 266 -2.19 7.97 -4.77
N GLY A 267 -3.21 8.15 -3.93
CA GLY A 267 -4.19 7.10 -3.66
C GLY A 267 -5.03 6.77 -4.90
N ASN A 268 -5.53 7.79 -5.59
CA ASN A 268 -6.30 7.64 -6.83
C ASN A 268 -5.47 6.98 -7.92
N PHE A 269 -4.19 7.36 -8.06
CA PHE A 269 -3.29 6.70 -9.01
C PHE A 269 -3.20 5.19 -8.74
N LEU A 270 -2.88 4.79 -7.51
CA LEU A 270 -2.74 3.37 -7.17
C LEU A 270 -4.06 2.60 -7.37
N VAL A 271 -5.19 3.16 -6.94
CA VAL A 271 -6.47 2.49 -7.14
C VAL A 271 -6.80 2.37 -8.64
N ASN A 272 -6.53 3.40 -9.44
CA ASN A 272 -6.70 3.35 -10.90
C ASN A 272 -5.83 2.28 -11.56
N GLU A 273 -4.62 2.07 -11.07
CA GLU A 273 -3.76 0.96 -11.52
C GLU A 273 -4.38 -0.40 -11.19
N ALA A 274 -4.97 -0.54 -9.99
CA ALA A 274 -5.61 -1.79 -9.56
C ALA A 274 -6.90 -2.10 -10.35
N ARG A 275 -7.60 -1.10 -10.89
CA ARG A 275 -8.78 -1.31 -11.76
C ARG A 275 -8.44 -2.03 -13.07
N LYS A 276 -7.17 -2.14 -13.46
CA LYS A 276 -6.71 -2.68 -14.75
C LYS A 276 -6.58 -4.21 -14.79
N ASN A 277 -7.04 -4.92 -13.75
CA ASN A 277 -7.22 -6.37 -13.79
C ASN A 277 -8.54 -6.82 -13.16
N ASN A 278 -8.97 -8.00 -13.58
CA ASN A 278 -10.22 -8.63 -13.16
C ASN A 278 -9.99 -9.80 -12.18
N ASN A 279 -8.90 -9.76 -11.40
CA ASN A 279 -8.75 -10.71 -10.31
C ASN A 279 -9.92 -10.57 -9.33
N SER A 280 -10.34 -11.69 -8.76
CA SER A 280 -11.40 -11.74 -7.75
C SER A 280 -11.18 -12.95 -6.86
N PHE A 281 -11.73 -12.90 -5.65
CA PHE A 281 -11.85 -14.08 -4.81
C PHE A 281 -12.72 -15.16 -5.49
N PRO A 282 -12.54 -16.45 -5.15
CA PRO A 282 -13.34 -17.53 -5.72
C PRO A 282 -14.83 -17.45 -5.38
N SER A 283 -15.17 -16.86 -4.23
CA SER A 283 -16.54 -16.69 -3.75
C SER A 283 -16.72 -15.38 -2.98
N ILE A 284 -17.98 -14.97 -2.79
CA ILE A 284 -18.33 -13.79 -1.98
C ILE A 284 -18.02 -14.06 -0.50
N GLU A 285 -18.16 -15.31 -0.07
CA GLU A 285 -17.83 -15.76 1.28
C GLU A 285 -16.34 -15.60 1.56
N ASP A 286 -15.49 -16.05 0.63
CA ASP A 286 -14.03 -15.88 0.73
C ASP A 286 -13.62 -14.41 0.72
N GLU A 287 -14.23 -13.61 -0.17
CA GLU A 287 -14.00 -12.17 -0.22
C GLU A 287 -14.36 -11.52 1.12
N THR A 288 -15.59 -11.77 1.60
CA THR A 288 -16.13 -11.17 2.82
C THR A 288 -15.28 -11.54 4.03
N ALA A 289 -14.82 -12.78 4.14
CA ALA A 289 -13.97 -13.25 5.23
C ALA A 289 -12.55 -12.63 5.21
N ALA A 290 -12.03 -12.29 4.03
CA ALA A 290 -10.68 -11.74 3.87
C ALA A 290 -10.59 -10.23 4.12
N LEU A 291 -11.70 -9.49 4.05
CA LEU A 291 -11.69 -8.02 4.12
C LEU A 291 -11.27 -7.49 5.49
N ILE A 292 -10.65 -6.31 5.48
CA ILE A 292 -10.23 -5.58 6.69
C ILE A 292 -11.39 -5.27 7.65
N TYR A 293 -12.63 -5.26 7.15
CA TYR A 293 -13.84 -5.00 7.93
C TYR A 293 -14.09 -6.00 9.06
N ASN A 294 -13.47 -7.18 9.02
CA ASN A 294 -13.57 -8.19 10.07
C ASN A 294 -12.62 -7.94 11.25
N TYR A 295 -11.74 -6.95 11.17
CA TYR A 295 -10.69 -6.72 12.15
C TYR A 295 -10.97 -5.44 12.96
N PRO A 296 -10.96 -5.50 14.30
CA PRO A 296 -11.09 -4.30 15.12
C PRO A 296 -9.83 -3.44 14.97
N VAL A 297 -10.03 -2.13 14.88
CA VAL A 297 -8.94 -1.16 14.91
C VAL A 297 -8.72 -0.69 16.35
N THR A 298 -7.45 -0.63 16.77
CA THR A 298 -7.06 -0.21 18.12
C THR A 298 -6.56 1.23 18.09
N TYR A 299 -7.00 2.06 19.05
CA TYR A 299 -6.41 3.38 19.26
C TYR A 299 -4.99 3.25 19.81
N THR A 300 -4.04 3.88 19.12
CA THR A 300 -2.60 3.83 19.43
C THR A 300 -1.95 5.22 19.53
N GLY A 301 -2.75 6.28 19.40
CA GLY A 301 -2.29 7.67 19.34
C GLY A 301 -1.48 8.12 20.57
N ASP A 302 -1.71 7.52 21.74
CA ASP A 302 -0.97 7.87 22.96
C ASP A 302 0.42 7.21 23.01
N THR A 303 0.60 6.08 22.33
CA THR A 303 1.73 5.15 22.55
C THR A 303 2.64 4.97 21.34
N LEU A 304 2.06 4.95 20.14
CA LEU A 304 2.76 4.71 18.87
C LEU A 304 2.81 5.99 18.02
N ALA A 305 3.45 5.94 16.86
CA ALA A 305 3.50 7.04 15.91
C ALA A 305 2.23 7.15 15.02
N PHE A 306 1.23 6.31 15.29
CA PHE A 306 -0.01 6.20 14.53
C PHE A 306 -1.20 6.41 15.46
N GLU A 307 -2.24 7.13 15.01
CA GLU A 307 -3.49 7.31 15.74
C GLU A 307 -4.16 5.96 16.02
N GLN A 308 -4.12 5.07 15.03
CA GLN A 308 -4.80 3.79 15.04
C GLN A 308 -3.99 2.72 14.32
N SER A 309 -4.04 1.50 14.82
CA SER A 309 -3.39 0.34 14.22
C SER A 309 -4.29 -0.90 14.30
N TYR A 310 -4.26 -1.72 13.26
CA TYR A 310 -4.82 -3.08 13.28
C TYR A 310 -3.73 -4.03 13.75
N PHE A 311 -4.05 -4.88 14.72
CA PHE A 311 -3.16 -5.91 15.23
C PHE A 311 -3.71 -7.29 14.89
N PHE A 312 -2.81 -8.21 14.55
CA PHE A 312 -3.18 -9.53 14.09
C PHE A 312 -2.48 -10.60 14.90
N THR A 313 -3.26 -11.59 15.32
CA THR A 313 -2.76 -12.82 15.92
C THR A 313 -2.29 -13.79 14.82
N PRO A 314 -1.41 -14.75 15.14
CA PRO A 314 -1.03 -15.77 14.17
C PRO A 314 -2.26 -16.61 13.84
N VAL A 315 -2.73 -16.50 12.61
CA VAL A 315 -3.79 -17.36 12.09
C VAL A 315 -3.14 -18.61 11.53
N VAL A 316 -3.55 -19.79 12.03
CA VAL A 316 -3.37 -21.04 11.31
C VAL A 316 -4.35 -20.98 10.15
N ALA A 317 -3.89 -20.60 8.96
CA ALA A 317 -4.75 -20.47 7.80
C ALA A 317 -5.41 -21.83 7.48
N ILE A 318 -6.68 -22.00 7.86
CA ILE A 318 -7.58 -22.95 7.22
C ILE A 318 -8.08 -22.27 5.94
N ILE A 319 -7.18 -22.00 5.00
CA ILE A 319 -7.58 -21.84 3.61
C ILE A 319 -7.37 -23.22 3.00
N THR A 320 -8.34 -24.10 3.22
CA THR A 320 -8.37 -25.35 2.47
C THR A 320 -8.80 -24.98 1.06
N ALA A 321 -7.83 -24.94 0.14
CA ALA A 321 -8.12 -25.23 -1.25
C ALA A 321 -8.93 -26.53 -1.24
N THR A 322 -10.18 -26.45 -1.67
CA THR A 322 -11.14 -27.55 -1.66
C THR A 322 -10.50 -28.86 -2.12
N ASP A 323 -10.65 -29.86 -1.27
CA ASP A 323 -10.15 -31.22 -1.40
C ASP A 323 -10.76 -31.92 -2.63
N THR A 324 -10.17 -31.75 -3.81
CA THR A 324 -10.48 -32.56 -4.99
C THR A 324 -9.67 -33.86 -4.97
N THR A 325 -10.03 -34.78 -4.08
CA THR A 325 -9.92 -36.23 -4.37
C THR A 325 -11.04 -37.01 -3.69
N THR A 326 -12.20 -37.09 -4.34
CA THR A 326 -13.19 -38.13 -4.07
C THR A 326 -12.69 -39.44 -4.70
N THR A 327 -12.17 -40.35 -3.89
CA THR A 327 -12.19 -41.79 -4.22
C THR A 327 -12.91 -42.53 -3.11
N THR A 328 -14.16 -42.87 -3.42
CA THR A 328 -15.04 -43.75 -2.66
C THR A 328 -14.46 -45.16 -2.58
N THR A 329 -14.36 -45.75 -1.39
CA THR A 329 -14.70 -47.16 -1.13
C THR A 329 -15.01 -47.35 0.37
N PRO A 330 -16.12 -48.01 0.76
CA PRO A 330 -16.51 -48.18 2.16
C PRO A 330 -15.98 -49.50 2.74
N THR A 331 -15.50 -49.48 3.98
CA THR A 331 -15.36 -50.69 4.80
C THR A 331 -15.87 -50.42 6.22
N ALA A 332 -16.80 -51.25 6.65
CA ALA A 332 -17.51 -51.18 7.92
C ALA A 332 -16.80 -51.95 9.06
N SER A 333 -17.29 -51.71 10.27
CA SER A 333 -17.18 -52.49 11.53
C SER A 333 -15.92 -52.19 12.37
N THR A 334 -15.93 -52.02 13.70
CA THR A 334 -16.85 -52.51 14.74
C THR A 334 -16.69 -51.69 16.04
N THR A 335 -17.78 -51.62 16.81
CA THR A 335 -18.00 -51.16 18.18
C THR A 335 -17.03 -51.71 19.24
N THR A 336 -16.61 -50.86 20.21
CA THR A 336 -16.54 -51.25 21.64
C THR A 336 -16.74 -50.04 22.57
N ILE A 337 -17.58 -50.24 23.59
CA ILE A 337 -17.95 -49.33 24.68
C ILE A 337 -17.08 -49.65 25.90
N ALA A 338 -16.67 -48.64 26.68
CA ALA A 338 -16.57 -48.74 28.15
C ALA A 338 -16.47 -47.35 28.82
N ALA A 339 -17.41 -47.09 29.73
CA ALA A 339 -17.46 -45.98 30.69
C ALA A 339 -16.59 -46.28 31.92
N THR A 340 -16.08 -45.27 32.65
CA THR A 340 -16.41 -44.80 34.03
C THR A 340 -15.06 -44.39 34.68
N THR A 341 -14.86 -43.47 35.62
CA THR A 341 -15.67 -42.87 36.70
C THR A 341 -14.94 -41.64 37.27
N GLU A 342 -15.70 -40.77 37.93
CA GLU A 342 -15.27 -39.64 38.77
C GLU A 342 -14.34 -40.02 39.94
N THR A 343 -13.52 -39.07 40.43
CA THR A 343 -13.62 -38.60 41.84
C THR A 343 -12.82 -37.32 42.12
N THR A 344 -13.44 -36.50 42.95
CA THR A 344 -13.03 -35.26 43.63
C THR A 344 -12.02 -35.49 44.76
N ASN A 345 -11.12 -34.52 45.03
CA ASN A 345 -11.13 -33.75 46.29
C ASN A 345 -9.93 -32.80 46.48
N THR A 346 -10.30 -31.66 47.07
CA THR A 346 -9.60 -30.60 47.80
C THR A 346 -8.53 -31.05 48.81
N THR A 347 -7.49 -30.22 49.06
CA THR A 347 -7.29 -29.45 50.33
C THR A 347 -5.98 -28.64 50.37
N GLU A 348 -6.06 -27.54 51.11
CA GLU A 348 -5.04 -26.57 51.52
C GLU A 348 -3.84 -27.17 52.30
N SER A 349 -2.68 -26.51 52.28
CA SER A 349 -2.24 -25.62 53.38
C SER A 349 -0.78 -25.16 53.24
N THR A 350 -0.60 -23.85 53.41
CA THR A 350 0.45 -23.11 54.14
C THR A 350 1.85 -23.72 54.37
N ASN A 351 2.91 -22.98 54.01
CA ASN A 351 3.76 -22.33 55.02
C ASN A 351 4.69 -21.24 54.47
N THR A 352 4.89 -20.23 55.32
CA THR A 352 5.82 -19.08 55.35
C THR A 352 7.30 -19.43 55.06
N THR A 353 8.20 -18.53 54.65
CA THR A 353 8.73 -17.38 55.44
C THR A 353 9.74 -16.53 54.63
N ALA A 354 9.84 -15.24 54.99
CA ALA A 354 11.00 -14.31 54.97
C ALA A 354 11.47 -13.72 53.61
N VAL A 355 11.19 -12.44 53.32
CA VAL A 355 11.87 -11.18 53.77
C VAL A 355 13.10 -10.82 52.91
N SER A 356 12.98 -9.76 52.10
CA SER A 356 13.91 -8.62 52.17
C SER A 356 13.30 -7.38 51.50
N THR A 357 13.13 -6.35 52.32
CA THR A 357 12.81 -4.95 52.01
C THR A 357 13.87 -4.26 51.17
N ALA A 358 13.45 -3.42 50.22
CA ALA A 358 14.16 -2.20 49.83
C ALA A 358 13.13 -1.11 49.45
N THR A 359 13.06 -0.12 50.33
CA THR A 359 12.31 1.14 50.25
C THR A 359 13.06 2.19 49.42
N SER A 360 12.29 3.01 48.69
CA SER A 360 12.35 4.49 48.58
C SER A 360 12.04 4.93 47.14
N GLU A 361 11.42 6.05 46.84
CA GLU A 361 10.64 7.06 47.56
C GLU A 361 9.88 7.81 46.47
N ALA A 362 8.60 8.05 46.69
CA ALA A 362 7.78 8.90 45.85
C ALA A 362 8.03 10.36 46.23
N VAL A 363 8.37 11.21 45.26
CA VAL A 363 8.37 12.67 45.42
C VAL A 363 7.35 13.27 44.48
N THR A 364 6.20 13.63 45.04
CA THR A 364 5.18 14.49 44.43
C THR A 364 5.60 15.96 44.54
N LYS A 365 5.47 16.72 43.43
CA LYS A 365 5.43 18.19 43.46
C LYS A 365 4.30 18.68 42.53
N PRO A 366 3.56 19.76 42.88
CA PRO A 366 2.28 20.09 42.27
C PRO A 366 2.42 20.94 41.00
N SER A 367 1.52 20.71 40.06
CA SER A 367 1.37 21.47 38.81
C SER A 367 0.48 22.71 39.00
N THR A 368 1.02 23.88 38.69
CA THR A 368 0.26 25.13 38.48
C THR A 368 -0.22 25.22 37.02
N PRO A 369 -1.46 25.69 36.75
CA PRO A 369 -1.98 25.81 35.39
C PRO A 369 -1.54 27.13 34.72
N PRO A 370 -1.33 27.16 33.39
CA PRO A 370 -1.06 28.40 32.66
C PRO A 370 -2.34 29.20 32.40
N PRO A 371 -2.24 30.54 32.24
CA PRO A 371 -3.39 31.41 32.07
C PRO A 371 -3.98 31.39 30.65
N ALA A 372 -5.28 31.70 30.59
CA ALA A 372 -6.10 31.79 29.39
C ALA A 372 -5.57 32.80 28.36
N VAL A 373 -5.51 32.39 27.09
CA VAL A 373 -5.27 33.28 25.96
C VAL A 373 -6.61 33.60 25.30
N THR A 374 -6.88 34.89 25.17
CA THR A 374 -8.07 35.49 24.58
C THR A 374 -8.04 35.38 23.05
N HIS A 375 -9.12 34.87 22.46
CA HIS A 375 -9.35 34.88 21.02
C HIS A 375 -9.68 36.30 20.54
N ALA A 376 -8.80 36.88 19.71
CA ALA A 376 -9.13 38.02 18.87
C ALA A 376 -9.73 37.51 17.55
N GLN A 377 -11.02 37.78 17.33
CA GLN A 377 -11.70 37.58 16.05
C GLN A 377 -11.15 38.56 15.01
N SER A 378 -10.68 38.07 13.87
CA SER A 378 -10.58 38.89 12.65
C SER A 378 -11.71 38.52 11.69
N LYS A 379 -12.49 39.54 11.33
CA LYS A 379 -13.60 39.49 10.38
C LYS A 379 -13.08 39.68 8.96
N GLY A 380 -13.56 38.83 8.06
CA GLY A 380 -14.00 39.21 6.72
C GLY A 380 -12.98 39.13 5.59
N LYS A 381 -13.27 38.31 4.58
CA LYS A 381 -13.98 38.77 3.37
C LYS A 381 -14.39 37.58 2.51
N HIS A 382 -15.68 37.39 2.35
CA HIS A 382 -16.27 36.63 1.25
C HIS A 382 -16.04 37.40 -0.05
N SER A 383 -15.56 36.71 -1.08
CA SER A 383 -15.75 37.11 -2.47
C SER A 383 -16.27 35.90 -3.22
N ALA A 384 -17.49 36.04 -3.74
CA ALA A 384 -18.19 35.04 -4.53
C ALA A 384 -17.58 34.96 -5.94
N ALA A 385 -17.39 33.74 -6.44
CA ALA A 385 -17.17 33.47 -7.86
C ALA A 385 -18.50 33.02 -8.49
N PRO A 386 -18.85 33.47 -9.70
CA PRO A 386 -20.06 33.03 -10.39
C PRO A 386 -19.82 31.70 -11.11
N ALA A 387 -20.86 30.88 -11.10
CA ALA A 387 -20.98 29.65 -11.84
C ALA A 387 -21.25 29.94 -13.33
N GLU A 388 -20.48 29.37 -14.24
CA GLU A 388 -20.86 29.24 -15.65
C GLU A 388 -20.45 27.88 -16.24
N ASN A 389 -21.48 27.17 -16.69
CA ASN A 389 -21.56 26.35 -17.90
C ASN A 389 -20.70 25.08 -18.05
N CYS A 390 -21.26 23.96 -17.58
CA CYS A 390 -21.07 22.65 -18.20
C CYS A 390 -21.83 22.60 -19.53
N VAL A 391 -21.11 22.50 -20.66
CA VAL A 391 -21.68 22.11 -21.96
C VAL A 391 -20.97 20.83 -22.42
N SER A 392 -21.80 19.86 -22.78
CA SER A 392 -21.50 18.49 -23.18
C SER A 392 -20.46 18.36 -24.30
N TYR A 393 -19.62 17.34 -24.18
CA TYR A 393 -18.86 16.76 -25.29
C TYR A 393 -19.80 16.07 -26.27
N ALA A 394 -19.83 16.55 -27.52
CA ALA A 394 -20.41 15.84 -28.65
C ALA A 394 -19.41 15.86 -29.82
N LEU A 395 -18.97 14.65 -30.18
CA LEU A 395 -18.43 14.17 -31.46
C LEU A 395 -18.00 15.20 -32.52
N LEU A 396 -16.71 15.19 -32.86
CA LEU A 396 -16.18 15.64 -34.16
C LEU A 396 -15.16 14.63 -34.69
N CYS A 397 -15.62 13.69 -35.51
CA CYS A 397 -14.79 13.05 -36.54
C CYS A 397 -15.15 13.70 -37.88
N VAL A 398 -14.34 14.65 -38.33
CA VAL A 398 -14.38 15.17 -39.69
C VAL A 398 -13.14 14.67 -40.41
N THR A 399 -13.31 13.70 -41.30
CA THR A 399 -12.32 13.36 -42.32
C THR A 399 -12.71 14.04 -43.62
N ALA A 400 -11.90 15.00 -44.05
CA ALA A 400 -11.96 15.62 -45.35
C ALA A 400 -10.92 14.97 -46.26
N ILE A 401 -11.30 14.51 -47.46
CA ILE A 401 -10.43 14.49 -48.64
C ILE A 401 -11.25 14.84 -49.89
N LEU A 402 -10.88 15.98 -50.48
CA LEU A 402 -11.21 16.48 -51.82
C LEU A 402 -10.62 15.53 -52.88
N THR A 403 -11.27 15.21 -54.00
CA THR A 403 -11.34 16.04 -55.22
C THR A 403 -12.09 15.22 -56.29
N TRP A 404 -13.04 15.82 -57.01
CA TRP A 404 -13.59 15.25 -58.26
C TRP A 404 -13.82 16.38 -59.26
N GLU A 405 -12.87 16.58 -60.16
CA GLU A 405 -13.06 17.21 -61.46
C GLU A 405 -12.16 16.47 -62.46
N LEU A 406 -12.76 15.70 -63.36
CA LEU A 406 -12.52 15.70 -64.80
C LEU A 406 -13.26 14.52 -65.47
N ALA A 407 -13.95 14.86 -66.57
CA ALA A 407 -14.56 14.01 -67.58
C ALA A 407 -15.94 13.38 -67.25
N HIS A 408 -17.03 14.12 -67.49
CA HIS A 408 -17.74 14.18 -68.79
C HIS A 408 -18.73 15.34 -68.78
#